data_AF-A0A3D2PS68-F1
#
_entry.id   AF-A0A3D2PS68-F1
#
_cell.length_a   1.000
_cell.length_b   1.000
_cell.length_c   1.000
_cell.angle_alpha   90.00
_cell.angle_beta   90.00
_cell.angle_gamma   90.00
#
_symmetry.space_group_name_H-M   'P 1'
#
loop_
_entity.id
_entity.type
_entity.pdbx_description
1 polymer ?
#
loop_
_entity_poly.entity_id
_entity_poly.type
_entity_poly.pdbx_seq_one_letter_code
_entity_poly.pdbx_strand_id
1 'polypeptide(L)'
;MKRKQIGMLVFIAIIVILMVVTSQTPGTIADVDSYQCKAYATILSLLPPVIAIGLALITKEVYTSLLAGIIVGGLLYSNFNLELMINTIFFQEEGGMVYKLADAWNVGILVFLVMLGILVSLLNRAGGSAAFGKWASKHIKTRIGAQISVMILGVLIFVDDYFNCLTVGSVMRPVTDRHKVSRAKLSYIIDATAAPVCIIAPISSWAAAVTSSVPADSGINGFAVFIQTIPFNLYALLTLVMLIGVTLLRVDFGPMKTHEMNAIKGDLFTTPGRPYEDNEEEVVKENSHVLDLILPVAVLIISCIVAMIYTGGFFSGTSFVEAFSGCDASVGLVLGGAVTLVFTFIYYMMR
;
A
#
# COMPACT_ATOMS: atom_id res chain seq x y z
N MET A 1 43.40 14.39 -1.44
CA MET A 1 42.64 13.12 -1.48
C MET A 1 41.33 13.31 -2.21
N LYS A 2 40.98 12.42 -3.16
CA LYS A 2 39.71 12.52 -3.91
C LYS A 2 38.54 12.31 -2.93
N ARG A 3 37.42 13.04 -3.07
CA ARG A 3 36.22 12.93 -2.19
C ARG A 3 35.81 11.48 -1.88
N LYS A 4 35.96 10.57 -2.85
CA LYS A 4 35.71 9.12 -2.68
C LYS A 4 36.64 8.44 -1.66
N GLN A 5 37.92 8.81 -1.60
CA GLN A 5 38.90 8.26 -0.65
C GLN A 5 38.61 8.73 0.79
N ILE A 6 38.15 9.97 0.95
CA ILE A 6 37.74 10.50 2.27
C ILE A 6 36.52 9.75 2.79
N GLY A 7 35.48 9.57 1.95
CA GLY A 7 34.29 8.82 2.33
C GLY A 7 34.60 7.36 2.71
N MET A 8 35.49 6.70 1.96
CA MET A 8 35.94 5.34 2.26
C MET A 8 36.67 5.24 3.60
N LEU A 9 37.55 6.20 3.91
CA LEU A 9 38.27 6.22 5.19
C LEU A 9 37.33 6.48 6.38
N VAL A 10 36.35 7.38 6.23
CA VAL A 10 35.33 7.63 7.27
C VAL A 10 34.49 6.39 7.52
N PHE A 11 34.07 5.69 6.45
CA PHE A 11 33.32 4.44 6.56
C PHE A 11 34.11 3.35 7.30
N ILE A 12 35.38 3.17 6.94
CA ILE A 12 36.28 2.23 7.64
C ILE A 12 36.43 2.61 9.12
N ALA A 13 36.62 3.90 9.43
CA ALA A 13 36.73 4.36 10.80
C ALA A 13 35.45 4.08 11.62
N ILE A 14 34.27 4.31 11.04
CA ILE A 14 32.98 3.99 11.67
C ILE A 14 32.89 2.49 11.98
N ILE A 15 33.23 1.62 11.01
CA ILE A 15 33.21 0.17 11.21
C ILE A 15 34.17 -0.25 12.33
N VAL A 16 35.39 0.30 12.35
CA VAL A 16 36.37 0.00 13.41
C VAL A 16 35.85 0.42 14.78
N ILE A 17 35.24 1.60 14.90
CA ILE A 17 34.62 2.06 16.15
C ILE A 17 33.51 1.12 16.58
N LEU A 18 32.63 0.73 15.65
CA LEU A 18 31.53 -0.20 15.93
C LEU A 18 32.03 -1.59 16.33
N MET A 19 33.12 -2.09 15.73
CA MET A 19 33.78 -3.33 16.15
C MET A 19 34.37 -3.24 17.56
N VAL A 20 34.98 -2.10 17.91
CA VAL A 20 35.49 -1.86 19.27
C VAL A 20 34.35 -1.86 20.28
N VAL A 21 33.24 -1.17 20.00
CA VAL A 21 32.04 -1.17 20.85
C VAL A 21 31.48 -2.59 20.99
N THR A 22 31.43 -3.33 19.89
CA THR A 22 30.98 -4.74 19.85
C THR A 22 31.85 -5.62 20.74
N SER A 23 33.18 -5.44 20.72
CA SER A 23 34.10 -6.22 21.57
C SER A 23 33.95 -5.95 23.07
N GLN A 24 33.37 -4.81 23.44
CA GLN A 24 33.21 -4.37 24.84
C GLN A 24 31.79 -4.61 25.39
N THR A 25 30.86 -5.07 24.55
CA THR A 25 29.45 -5.25 24.92
C THR A 25 28.99 -6.66 24.56
N PRO A 26 28.11 -7.30 25.36
CA PRO A 26 27.59 -8.62 25.02
C PRO A 26 26.84 -8.59 23.69
N GLY A 27 27.13 -9.53 22.78
CA GLY A 27 26.46 -9.66 21.47
C GLY A 27 25.04 -10.23 21.56
N THR A 28 24.59 -10.63 22.75
CA THR A 28 23.27 -11.21 23.00
C THR A 28 22.57 -10.48 24.14
N ILE A 29 21.24 -10.37 24.03
CA ILE A 29 20.38 -9.86 25.09
C ILE A 29 20.21 -10.98 26.14
N ALA A 30 20.61 -10.73 27.38
CA ALA A 30 20.55 -11.72 28.46
C ALA A 30 19.13 -12.00 28.97
N ASP A 31 18.27 -10.97 28.90
CA ASP A 31 16.86 -11.05 29.25
C ASP A 31 16.07 -10.14 28.31
N VAL A 32 15.24 -10.76 27.46
CA VAL A 32 14.51 -10.07 26.39
C VAL A 32 13.41 -9.18 26.98
N ASP A 33 12.78 -9.61 28.08
CA ASP A 33 11.64 -8.92 28.68
C ASP A 33 12.05 -7.64 29.42
N SER A 34 13.30 -7.58 29.91
CA SER A 34 13.86 -6.41 30.59
C SER A 34 14.78 -5.56 29.72
N TYR A 35 15.02 -5.95 28.46
CA TYR A 35 15.93 -5.23 27.59
C TYR A 35 15.38 -3.87 27.16
N GLN A 36 16.12 -2.82 27.47
CA GLN A 36 15.87 -1.49 26.95
C GLN A 36 17.13 -0.89 26.34
N CYS A 37 17.01 -0.44 25.10
CA CYS A 37 18.08 0.30 24.43
C CYS A 37 18.22 1.70 25.04
N LYS A 38 19.42 2.28 25.00
CA LYS A 38 19.68 3.64 25.49
C LYS A 38 18.89 4.72 24.74
N ALA A 39 18.43 4.43 23.53
CA ALA A 39 17.63 5.34 22.73
C ALA A 39 16.13 5.28 23.07
N TYR A 40 15.68 4.33 23.90
CA TYR A 40 14.27 4.16 24.27
C TYR A 40 13.72 5.44 24.91
N ALA A 41 12.52 5.86 24.48
CA ALA A 41 11.85 7.10 24.92
C ALA A 41 12.68 8.40 24.79
N THR A 42 13.74 8.39 23.96
CA THR A 42 14.51 9.61 23.64
C THR A 42 14.21 10.14 22.24
N ILE A 43 14.63 11.36 21.94
CA ILE A 43 14.50 11.96 20.60
C ILE A 43 15.24 11.15 19.51
N LEU A 44 16.25 10.36 19.90
CA LEU A 44 17.00 9.51 18.98
C LEU A 44 16.15 8.36 18.43
N SER A 45 15.06 7.96 19.11
CA SER A 45 14.13 6.94 18.61
C SER A 45 13.38 7.36 17.34
N LEU A 46 13.33 8.66 17.04
CA LEU A 46 12.77 9.21 15.80
C LEU A 46 13.78 9.21 14.64
N LEU A 47 15.06 8.93 14.90
CA LEU A 47 16.09 8.97 13.87
C LEU A 47 15.85 7.94 12.75
N PRO A 48 15.46 6.68 13.01
CA PRO A 48 15.18 5.70 11.95
C PRO A 48 14.11 6.16 10.94
N PRO A 49 12.89 6.59 11.35
CA PRO A 49 11.89 7.06 10.38
C PRO A 49 12.30 8.38 9.71
N VAL A 50 12.98 9.30 10.41
CA VAL A 50 13.47 10.55 9.81
C VAL A 50 14.50 10.28 8.71
N ILE A 51 15.43 9.35 8.93
CA ILE A 51 16.42 8.96 7.91
C ILE A 51 15.73 8.25 6.75
N ALA A 52 14.82 7.31 7.02
CA ALA A 52 14.10 6.60 5.97
C ALA A 52 13.30 7.56 5.08
N ILE A 53 12.51 8.46 5.67
CA ILE A 53 11.70 9.44 4.93
C ILE A 53 12.60 10.47 4.24
N GLY A 54 13.59 11.02 4.96
CA GLY A 54 14.50 12.03 4.42
C GLY A 54 15.29 11.52 3.22
N LEU A 55 15.86 10.30 3.32
CA LEU A 55 16.54 9.67 2.20
C LEU A 55 15.56 9.34 1.07
N ALA A 56 14.36 8.84 1.36
CA ALA A 56 13.39 8.51 0.31
C ALA A 56 13.00 9.74 -0.52
N LEU A 57 12.85 10.91 0.12
CA LEU A 57 12.55 12.17 -0.56
C LEU A 57 13.73 12.71 -1.40
N ILE A 58 14.97 12.52 -0.92
CA ILE A 58 16.19 13.02 -1.60
C ILE A 58 16.62 12.08 -2.72
N THR A 59 16.75 10.79 -2.44
CA THR A 59 17.27 9.77 -3.37
C THR A 59 16.21 9.34 -4.37
N LYS A 60 14.91 9.47 -4.02
CA LYS A 60 13.79 8.89 -4.75
C LYS A 60 13.86 7.36 -4.86
N GLU A 61 14.64 6.72 -3.98
CA GLU A 61 14.78 5.27 -3.87
C GLU A 61 14.22 4.78 -2.54
N VAL A 62 12.97 4.31 -2.56
CA VAL A 62 12.26 3.91 -1.34
C VAL A 62 12.93 2.70 -0.68
N TYR A 63 13.30 1.67 -1.45
CA TYR A 63 13.89 0.44 -0.90
C TYR A 63 15.21 0.68 -0.17
N THR A 64 16.14 1.41 -0.79
CA THR A 64 17.44 1.75 -0.20
C THR A 64 17.26 2.60 1.06
N SER A 65 16.28 3.51 1.05
CA SER A 65 16.01 4.40 2.17
C SER A 65 15.37 3.67 3.37
N LEU A 66 14.45 2.72 3.12
CA LEU A 66 13.89 1.86 4.16
C LEU A 66 14.98 0.98 4.80
N LEU A 67 15.87 0.39 3.99
CA LEU A 67 16.98 -0.40 4.49
C LEU A 67 17.92 0.44 5.38
N ALA A 68 18.23 1.67 4.98
CA ALA A 68 19.01 2.58 5.81
C ALA A 68 18.32 2.89 7.14
N GLY A 69 17.00 3.09 7.12
CA GLY A 69 16.19 3.24 8.34
C GLY A 69 16.26 2.01 9.26
N ILE A 70 16.13 0.80 8.71
CA ILE A 70 16.25 -0.47 9.45
C ILE A 70 17.64 -0.60 10.08
N ILE A 71 18.71 -0.28 9.33
CA ILE A 71 20.08 -0.33 9.86
C ILE A 71 20.26 0.64 11.02
N VAL A 72 19.77 1.88 10.89
CA VAL A 72 19.83 2.88 11.96
C VAL A 72 19.01 2.43 13.17
N GLY A 73 17.80 1.90 12.94
CA GLY A 73 16.95 1.35 14.00
C GLY A 73 17.64 0.20 14.74
N GLY A 74 18.22 -0.74 14.01
CA GLY A 74 18.99 -1.84 14.57
C GLY A 74 20.21 -1.36 15.35
N LEU A 75 20.94 -0.35 14.87
CA LEU A 75 22.10 0.21 15.58
C LEU A 75 21.68 0.88 16.90
N LEU A 76 20.59 1.64 16.89
CA LEU A 76 20.07 2.27 18.11
C LEU A 76 19.55 1.23 19.09
N TYR A 77 18.81 0.22 18.60
CA TYR A 77 18.30 -0.87 19.41
C TYR A 77 19.41 -1.68 20.06
N SER A 78 20.49 -1.96 19.32
CA SER A 78 21.64 -2.75 19.79
C SER A 78 22.68 -1.95 20.58
N ASN A 79 22.42 -0.68 20.92
CA ASN A 79 23.39 0.21 21.56
C ASN A 79 24.73 0.30 20.80
N PHE A 80 24.67 0.29 19.46
CA PHE A 80 25.80 0.30 18.52
C PHE A 80 26.68 -0.96 18.54
N ASN A 81 26.20 -2.08 19.09
CA ASN A 81 26.84 -3.39 18.96
C ASN A 81 26.45 -4.03 17.61
N LEU A 82 27.42 -4.35 16.75
CA LEU A 82 27.19 -4.88 15.40
C LEU A 82 26.63 -6.30 15.40
N GLU A 83 27.13 -7.17 16.26
CA GLU A 83 26.66 -8.56 16.33
C GLU A 83 25.20 -8.59 16.74
N LEU A 84 24.87 -7.85 17.82
CA LEU A 84 23.51 -7.70 18.28
C LEU A 84 22.63 -7.01 17.23
N MET A 85 23.13 -5.97 16.54
CA MET A 85 22.40 -5.31 15.45
C MET A 85 22.02 -6.29 14.33
N ILE A 86 22.97 -7.09 13.85
CA ILE A 86 22.72 -8.08 12.79
C ILE A 86 21.69 -9.10 13.28
N ASN A 87 21.88 -9.64 14.48
CA ASN A 87 20.94 -10.58 15.08
C ASN A 87 19.54 -9.96 15.26
N THR A 88 19.45 -8.69 15.67
CA THR A 88 18.18 -7.99 15.80
C THR A 88 17.47 -7.82 14.45
N ILE A 89 18.18 -7.29 13.44
CA ILE A 89 17.60 -7.00 12.13
C ILE A 89 17.09 -8.25 11.44
N PHE A 90 17.79 -9.38 11.57
CA PHE A 90 17.43 -10.61 10.88
C PHE A 90 16.58 -11.56 11.72
N PHE A 91 16.92 -11.75 13.00
CA PHE A 91 16.47 -12.90 13.80
C PHE A 91 15.76 -12.53 15.11
N GLN A 92 15.48 -11.25 15.39
CA GLN A 92 14.65 -10.94 16.56
C GLN A 92 13.20 -11.39 16.34
N GLU A 93 12.61 -12.05 17.34
CA GLU A 93 11.27 -12.64 17.20
C GLU A 93 10.18 -11.60 16.91
N GLU A 94 10.22 -10.46 17.60
CA GLU A 94 9.17 -9.44 17.46
C GLU A 94 9.30 -8.53 16.23
N GLY A 95 10.46 -8.51 15.56
CA GLY A 95 10.77 -7.45 14.58
C GLY A 95 11.79 -7.81 13.50
N GLY A 96 12.49 -8.92 13.64
CA GLY A 96 13.51 -9.38 12.71
C GLY A 96 12.90 -9.81 11.38
N MET A 97 13.65 -9.60 10.30
CA MET A 97 13.22 -9.84 8.93
C MET A 97 12.76 -11.28 8.70
N VAL A 98 13.47 -12.27 9.26
CA VAL A 98 13.13 -13.69 9.11
C VAL A 98 11.81 -14.01 9.80
N TYR A 99 11.61 -13.53 11.04
CA TYR A 99 10.38 -13.77 11.78
C TYR A 99 9.18 -13.04 11.18
N LYS A 100 9.37 -11.79 10.73
CA LYS A 100 8.30 -11.05 10.04
C LYS A 100 7.93 -11.66 8.69
N LEU A 101 8.89 -12.26 7.97
CA LEU A 101 8.62 -13.00 6.74
C LEU A 101 8.06 -14.41 6.99
N ALA A 102 8.28 -15.01 8.16
CA ALA A 102 7.71 -16.30 8.55
C ALA A 102 6.33 -16.16 9.22
N ASP A 103 6.00 -14.95 9.69
CA ASP A 103 4.71 -14.63 10.28
C ASP A 103 3.57 -14.89 9.29
N ALA A 104 2.66 -15.80 9.69
CA ALA A 104 1.59 -16.28 8.82
C ALA A 104 0.66 -15.16 8.36
N TRP A 105 0.44 -14.14 9.20
CA TRP A 105 -0.37 -12.99 8.85
C TRP A 105 0.30 -12.18 7.73
N ASN A 106 1.58 -11.83 7.85
CA ASN A 106 2.32 -11.11 6.81
C ASN A 106 2.45 -11.92 5.52
N VAL A 107 2.72 -13.22 5.62
CA VAL A 107 2.77 -14.13 4.46
C VAL A 107 1.42 -14.18 3.75
N GLY A 108 0.31 -14.22 4.49
CA GLY A 108 -1.03 -14.19 3.90
C GLY A 108 -1.26 -12.93 3.06
N ILE A 109 -0.84 -11.75 3.54
CA ILE A 109 -0.91 -10.50 2.75
C ILE A 109 -0.04 -10.60 1.49
N LEU A 110 1.18 -11.14 1.58
CA LEU A 110 2.03 -11.35 0.39
C LEU A 110 1.39 -12.26 -0.64
N VAL A 111 0.80 -13.38 -0.20
CA VAL A 111 0.07 -14.32 -1.05
C VAL A 111 -1.11 -13.62 -1.73
N PHE A 112 -1.89 -12.84 -0.98
CA PHE A 112 -2.98 -12.04 -1.52
C PHE A 112 -2.50 -11.04 -2.60
N LEU A 113 -1.41 -10.31 -2.37
CA LEU A 113 -0.85 -9.37 -3.34
C LEU A 113 -0.40 -10.06 -4.64
N VAL A 114 0.20 -11.25 -4.53
CA VAL A 114 0.57 -12.06 -5.71
C VAL A 114 -0.68 -12.50 -6.46
N MET A 115 -1.69 -13.00 -5.76
CA MET A 115 -2.98 -13.38 -6.36
C MET A 115 -3.64 -12.20 -7.09
N LEU A 116 -3.58 -11.01 -6.51
CA LEU A 116 -4.12 -9.79 -7.07
C LEU A 116 -3.35 -9.36 -8.32
N GLY A 117 -2.02 -9.47 -8.30
CA GLY A 117 -1.18 -9.26 -9.48
C GLY A 117 -1.52 -10.20 -10.63
N ILE A 118 -1.77 -11.49 -10.33
CA ILE A 118 -2.24 -12.49 -11.30
C ILE A 118 -3.61 -12.07 -11.86
N LEU A 119 -4.55 -11.70 -10.99
CA LEU A 119 -5.90 -11.27 -11.40
C LEU A 119 -5.82 -10.07 -12.35
N VAL A 120 -5.09 -9.02 -11.97
CA VAL A 120 -4.90 -7.82 -12.81
C VAL A 120 -4.23 -8.18 -14.14
N SER A 121 -3.25 -9.08 -14.14
CA SER A 121 -2.65 -9.57 -15.39
C SER A 121 -3.65 -10.32 -16.26
N LEU A 122 -4.56 -11.12 -15.69
CA LEU A 122 -5.62 -11.83 -16.42
C LEU A 122 -6.63 -10.83 -17.00
N LEU A 123 -7.08 -9.84 -16.21
CA LEU A 123 -7.99 -8.78 -16.65
C LEU A 123 -7.45 -8.03 -17.87
N ASN A 124 -6.16 -7.67 -17.82
CA ASN A 124 -5.49 -6.98 -18.92
C ASN A 124 -5.35 -7.88 -20.16
N ARG A 125 -4.93 -9.14 -19.99
CA ARG A 125 -4.78 -10.10 -21.11
C ARG A 125 -6.11 -10.54 -21.74
N ALA A 126 -7.19 -10.53 -20.96
CA ALA A 126 -8.54 -10.79 -21.47
C ALA A 126 -9.10 -9.61 -22.30
N GLY A 127 -8.43 -8.46 -22.30
CA GLY A 127 -8.88 -7.25 -22.97
C GLY A 127 -9.96 -6.47 -22.19
N GLY A 128 -10.24 -6.84 -20.94
CA GLY A 128 -11.27 -6.20 -20.12
C GLY A 128 -10.98 -4.71 -19.88
N SER A 129 -9.73 -4.37 -19.60
CA SER A 129 -9.27 -2.98 -19.41
C SER A 129 -9.42 -2.12 -20.67
N ALA A 130 -9.13 -2.69 -21.85
CA ALA A 130 -9.31 -2.01 -23.13
C ALA A 130 -10.80 -1.83 -23.48
N ALA A 131 -11.63 -2.87 -23.24
CA ALA A 131 -13.07 -2.80 -23.43
C ALA A 131 -13.74 -1.76 -22.52
N PHE A 132 -13.34 -1.73 -21.25
CA PHE A 132 -13.76 -0.70 -20.30
C PHE A 132 -13.29 0.67 -20.76
N GLY A 133 -12.04 0.82 -21.18
CA GLY A 133 -11.52 2.05 -21.78
C GLY A 133 -12.39 2.57 -22.92
N LYS A 134 -12.77 1.71 -23.87
CA LYS A 134 -13.63 2.05 -25.02
C LYS A 134 -15.06 2.43 -24.60
N TRP A 135 -15.65 1.69 -23.67
CA TRP A 135 -16.98 1.99 -23.14
C TRP A 135 -16.99 3.32 -22.36
N ALA A 136 -16.02 3.48 -21.46
CA ALA A 136 -15.84 4.67 -20.65
C ALA A 136 -15.61 5.89 -21.55
N SER A 137 -14.86 5.76 -22.64
CA SER A 137 -14.65 6.84 -23.61
C SER A 137 -15.94 7.31 -24.31
N LYS A 138 -16.96 6.47 -24.41
CA LYS A 138 -18.27 6.87 -24.98
C LYS A 138 -19.15 7.59 -23.96
N HIS A 139 -19.00 7.29 -22.67
CA HIS A 139 -19.84 7.82 -21.60
C HIS A 139 -19.20 8.99 -20.86
N ILE A 140 -17.89 8.93 -20.64
CA ILE A 140 -17.05 9.96 -20.03
C ILE A 140 -16.51 10.85 -21.15
N LYS A 141 -17.04 12.07 -21.23
CA LYS A 141 -16.71 13.03 -22.29
C LYS A 141 -15.72 14.11 -21.86
N THR A 142 -15.44 14.23 -20.57
CA THR A 142 -14.68 15.35 -20.03
C THR A 142 -13.49 14.88 -19.19
N ARG A 143 -12.42 15.67 -19.20
CA ARG A 143 -11.21 15.43 -18.40
C ARG A 143 -11.50 15.41 -16.89
N ILE A 144 -12.44 16.24 -16.43
CA ILE A 144 -12.93 16.22 -15.04
C ILE A 144 -13.69 14.92 -14.80
N GLY A 145 -14.60 14.54 -15.70
CA GLY A 145 -15.38 13.31 -15.58
C GLY A 145 -14.49 12.07 -15.45
N ALA A 146 -13.39 11.99 -16.21
CA ALA A 146 -12.43 10.90 -16.10
C ALA A 146 -11.81 10.82 -14.69
N GLN A 147 -11.37 11.96 -14.13
CA GLN A 147 -10.81 12.03 -12.77
C GLN A 147 -11.85 11.69 -11.70
N ILE A 148 -13.07 12.21 -11.82
CA ILE A 148 -14.17 11.88 -10.90
C ILE A 148 -14.48 10.38 -10.96
N SER A 149 -14.44 9.76 -12.13
CA SER A 149 -14.64 8.31 -12.24
C SER A 149 -13.54 7.51 -11.53
N VAL A 150 -12.28 7.98 -11.56
CA VAL A 150 -11.20 7.38 -10.76
C VAL A 150 -11.56 7.48 -9.27
N MET A 151 -11.99 8.66 -8.83
CA MET A 151 -12.34 8.91 -7.44
C MET A 151 -13.51 8.04 -6.98
N ILE A 152 -14.57 7.94 -7.78
CA ILE A 152 -15.73 7.11 -7.47
C ILE A 152 -15.32 5.65 -7.36
N LEU A 153 -14.51 5.15 -8.30
CA LEU A 153 -14.05 3.77 -8.24
C LEU A 153 -13.16 3.53 -7.01
N GLY A 154 -12.27 4.48 -6.68
CA GLY A 154 -11.48 4.44 -5.45
C GLY A 154 -12.35 4.45 -4.19
N VAL A 155 -13.41 5.26 -4.14
CA VAL A 155 -14.34 5.25 -3.01
C VAL A 155 -15.11 3.93 -2.92
N LEU A 156 -15.46 3.32 -4.06
CA LEU A 156 -16.20 2.04 -4.09
C LEU A 156 -15.32 0.85 -3.64
N ILE A 157 -14.01 0.90 -3.87
CA ILE A 157 -13.06 -0.16 -3.50
C ILE A 157 -12.46 0.15 -2.12
N PHE A 158 -13.30 0.31 -1.10
CA PHE A 158 -12.88 0.72 0.25
C PHE A 158 -12.39 -0.43 1.14
N VAL A 159 -12.47 -1.68 0.66
CA VAL A 159 -12.15 -2.89 1.45
C VAL A 159 -10.70 -2.90 1.90
N ASP A 160 -9.77 -2.57 0.99
CA ASP A 160 -8.34 -2.62 1.22
C ASP A 160 -7.61 -1.66 0.25
N ASP A 161 -6.58 -0.97 0.75
CA ASP A 161 -5.87 0.07 0.00
C ASP A 161 -4.91 -0.49 -1.06
N TYR A 162 -4.30 -1.66 -0.85
CA TYR A 162 -3.50 -2.32 -1.86
C TYR A 162 -4.35 -2.72 -3.07
N PHE A 163 -5.51 -3.34 -2.79
CA PHE A 163 -6.44 -3.73 -3.85
C PHE A 163 -6.97 -2.53 -4.61
N ASN A 164 -7.34 -1.47 -3.89
CA ASN A 164 -7.79 -0.20 -4.47
C ASN A 164 -6.74 0.34 -5.46
N CYS A 165 -5.50 0.49 -5.00
CA CYS A 165 -4.41 1.03 -5.82
C CYS A 165 -4.18 0.23 -7.11
N LEU A 166 -4.10 -1.10 -7.00
CA LEU A 166 -3.80 -1.98 -8.14
C LEU A 166 -4.97 -2.07 -9.14
N THR A 167 -6.20 -2.07 -8.64
CA THR A 167 -7.40 -2.23 -9.49
C THR A 167 -7.79 -0.91 -10.13
N VAL A 168 -7.95 0.16 -9.35
CA VAL A 168 -8.28 1.47 -9.91
C VAL A 168 -7.21 1.90 -10.92
N GLY A 169 -5.93 1.68 -10.61
CA GLY A 169 -4.82 2.02 -11.48
C GLY A 169 -4.75 1.22 -12.79
N SER A 170 -5.18 -0.05 -12.80
CA SER A 170 -5.21 -0.85 -14.03
C SER A 170 -6.45 -0.55 -14.87
N VAL A 171 -7.60 -0.39 -14.23
CA VAL A 171 -8.91 -0.16 -14.87
C VAL A 171 -9.01 1.25 -15.47
N MET A 172 -8.54 2.28 -14.74
CA MET A 172 -8.76 3.67 -15.11
C MET A 172 -7.64 4.27 -15.97
N ARG A 173 -6.51 3.58 -16.12
CA ARG A 173 -5.39 4.06 -16.93
C ARG A 173 -5.79 4.33 -18.39
N PRO A 174 -6.43 3.40 -19.12
CA PRO A 174 -6.87 3.68 -20.51
C PRO A 174 -7.84 4.86 -20.62
N VAL A 175 -8.71 5.03 -19.61
CA VAL A 175 -9.71 6.11 -19.57
C VAL A 175 -9.06 7.48 -19.39
N THR A 176 -8.07 7.55 -18.51
CA THR A 176 -7.37 8.79 -18.15
C THR A 176 -6.32 9.18 -19.20
N ASP A 177 -5.62 8.20 -19.77
CA ASP A 177 -4.67 8.40 -20.88
C ASP A 177 -5.38 9.03 -22.10
N ARG A 178 -6.59 8.54 -22.46
CA ARG A 178 -7.38 9.13 -23.56
C ARG A 178 -7.80 10.59 -23.31
N HIS A 179 -8.01 10.95 -22.05
CA HIS A 179 -8.35 12.31 -21.64
C HIS A 179 -7.11 13.17 -21.34
N LYS A 180 -5.91 12.68 -21.66
CA LYS A 180 -4.64 13.36 -21.44
C LYS A 180 -4.46 13.80 -19.98
N VAL A 181 -4.87 12.97 -19.04
CA VAL A 181 -4.55 13.14 -17.62
C VAL A 181 -3.19 12.47 -17.41
N SER A 182 -2.24 13.20 -16.83
CA SER A 182 -0.90 12.65 -16.57
C SER A 182 -0.97 11.45 -15.63
N ARG A 183 -0.11 10.46 -15.85
CA ARG A 183 -0.04 9.29 -14.97
C ARG A 183 0.38 9.64 -13.54
N ALA A 184 1.14 10.73 -13.37
CA ALA A 184 1.47 11.28 -12.05
C ALA A 184 0.23 11.80 -11.30
N LYS A 185 -0.71 12.46 -12.02
CA LYS A 185 -1.97 12.88 -11.42
C LYS A 185 -2.91 11.70 -11.17
N LEU A 186 -2.95 10.72 -12.08
CA LEU A 186 -3.69 9.48 -11.85
C LEU A 186 -3.21 8.77 -10.58
N SER A 187 -1.89 8.59 -10.41
CA SER A 187 -1.33 7.97 -9.20
C SER A 187 -1.65 8.76 -7.95
N TYR A 188 -1.62 10.10 -8.02
CA TYR A 188 -2.03 10.94 -6.91
C TYR A 188 -3.49 10.75 -6.52
N ILE A 189 -4.41 10.73 -7.51
CA ILE A 189 -5.84 10.53 -7.26
C ILE A 189 -6.08 9.15 -6.63
N ILE A 190 -5.43 8.11 -7.16
CA ILE A 190 -5.54 6.75 -6.64
C ILE A 190 -5.08 6.68 -5.18
N ASP A 191 -3.88 7.16 -4.88
CA ASP A 191 -3.31 7.16 -3.53
C ASP A 191 -4.17 7.97 -2.55
N ALA A 192 -4.61 9.15 -2.97
CA ALA A 192 -5.50 10.03 -2.19
C ALA A 192 -6.91 9.46 -1.99
N THR A 193 -7.31 8.42 -2.72
CA THR A 193 -8.56 7.70 -2.49
C THR A 193 -8.38 6.35 -1.81
N ALA A 194 -7.25 5.67 -1.98
CA ALA A 194 -7.06 4.32 -1.43
C ALA A 194 -6.96 4.37 0.10
N ALA A 195 -5.84 4.84 0.64
CA ALA A 195 -5.65 4.87 2.09
C ALA A 195 -6.66 5.80 2.82
N PRO A 196 -6.95 7.03 2.34
CA PRO A 196 -7.91 7.92 3.00
C PRO A 196 -9.34 7.41 3.07
N VAL A 197 -9.82 6.67 2.07
CA VAL A 197 -11.17 6.07 2.14
C VAL A 197 -11.15 4.84 3.02
N CYS A 198 -10.15 3.97 2.89
CA CYS A 198 -10.09 2.74 3.69
C CYS A 198 -10.02 3.03 5.19
N ILE A 199 -9.29 4.05 5.64
CA ILE A 199 -9.17 4.39 7.09
C ILE A 199 -10.45 4.97 7.71
N ILE A 200 -11.37 5.53 6.91
CA ILE A 200 -12.64 6.09 7.39
C ILE A 200 -13.86 5.21 7.08
N ALA A 201 -13.68 4.18 6.24
CA ALA A 201 -14.74 3.26 5.88
C ALA A 201 -15.03 2.30 7.04
N PRO A 202 -16.30 2.16 7.48
CA PRO A 202 -16.66 1.23 8.56
C PRO A 202 -16.38 -0.24 8.27
N ILE A 203 -16.21 -0.59 7.00
CA ILE A 203 -16.05 -1.96 6.52
C ILE A 203 -14.76 -2.02 5.69
N SER A 204 -13.60 -2.01 6.35
CA SER A 204 -12.29 -2.08 5.70
C SER A 204 -11.24 -2.83 6.53
N SER A 205 -10.11 -3.18 5.91
CA SER A 205 -8.95 -3.76 6.61
C SER A 205 -8.42 -2.86 7.73
N TRP A 206 -8.51 -1.54 7.55
CA TRP A 206 -8.11 -0.55 8.55
C TRP A 206 -9.08 -0.44 9.73
N ALA A 207 -10.39 -0.59 9.52
CA ALA A 207 -11.36 -0.62 10.62
C ALA A 207 -11.11 -1.79 11.57
N ALA A 208 -10.78 -2.97 11.02
CA ALA A 208 -10.38 -4.14 11.79
C ALA A 208 -9.09 -3.89 12.58
N ALA A 209 -8.05 -3.34 11.94
CA ALA A 209 -6.76 -3.06 12.58
C ALA A 209 -6.85 -2.03 13.73
N VAL A 210 -7.65 -0.97 13.57
CA VAL A 210 -7.86 0.02 14.64
C VAL A 210 -8.66 -0.59 15.79
N THR A 211 -9.68 -1.40 15.47
CA THR A 211 -10.52 -2.06 16.48
C THR A 211 -9.72 -3.09 17.28
N SER A 212 -8.84 -3.87 16.64
CA SER A 212 -7.98 -4.85 17.30
C SER A 212 -6.90 -4.22 18.19
N SER A 213 -6.64 -2.92 18.04
CA SER A 213 -5.70 -2.17 18.88
C SER A 213 -6.30 -1.78 20.24
N VAL A 214 -7.62 -1.93 20.43
CA VAL A 214 -8.28 -1.66 21.70
C VAL A 214 -8.07 -2.85 22.64
N PRO A 215 -7.50 -2.66 23.85
CA PRO A 215 -7.26 -3.77 24.77
C PRO A 215 -8.56 -4.52 25.10
N ALA A 216 -8.54 -5.85 24.99
CA ALA A 216 -9.72 -6.69 25.24
C ALA A 216 -10.29 -6.48 26.66
N ASP A 217 -9.42 -6.23 27.65
CA ASP A 217 -9.78 -6.05 29.06
C ASP A 217 -10.31 -4.64 29.38
N SER A 218 -10.36 -3.74 28.39
CA SER A 218 -10.81 -2.35 28.61
C SER A 218 -12.33 -2.23 28.77
N GLY A 219 -13.10 -3.24 28.36
CA GLY A 219 -14.57 -3.18 28.28
C GLY A 219 -15.09 -2.16 27.24
N ILE A 220 -14.20 -1.63 26.39
CA ILE A 220 -14.53 -0.64 25.37
C ILE A 220 -14.87 -1.36 24.07
N ASN A 221 -16.00 -0.99 23.46
CA ASN A 221 -16.34 -1.44 22.12
C ASN A 221 -15.41 -0.76 21.10
N GLY A 222 -14.41 -1.47 20.58
CA GLY A 222 -13.43 -0.90 19.67
C GLY A 222 -14.01 -0.41 18.33
N PHE A 223 -15.13 -0.98 17.86
CA PHE A 223 -15.84 -0.45 16.70
C PHE A 223 -16.48 0.91 16.99
N ALA A 224 -17.04 1.09 18.19
CA ALA A 224 -17.56 2.39 18.61
C ALA A 224 -16.45 3.44 18.70
N VAL A 225 -15.26 3.06 19.19
CA VAL A 225 -14.07 3.92 19.18
C VAL A 225 -13.67 4.28 17.75
N PHE A 226 -13.61 3.30 16.85
CA PHE A 226 -13.30 3.55 15.44
C PHE A 226 -14.23 4.62 14.85
N ILE A 227 -15.55 4.47 14.99
CA ILE A 227 -16.53 5.45 14.48
C ILE A 227 -16.31 6.85 15.09
N GLN A 228 -16.00 6.92 16.39
CA GLN A 228 -15.69 8.18 17.07
C GLN A 228 -14.39 8.81 16.60
N THR A 229 -13.42 8.03 16.10
CA THR A 229 -12.15 8.55 15.58
C THR A 229 -12.24 9.09 14.14
N ILE A 230 -13.25 8.70 13.36
CA ILE A 230 -13.40 9.13 11.95
C ILE A 230 -13.32 10.67 11.80
N PRO A 231 -14.04 11.50 12.57
CA PRO A 231 -13.97 12.96 12.45
C PRO A 231 -12.59 13.54 12.78
N PHE A 232 -11.79 12.83 13.58
CA PHE A 232 -10.43 13.24 13.96
C PHE A 232 -9.37 12.80 12.96
N ASN A 233 -9.75 12.01 11.93
CA ASN A 233 -8.86 11.63 10.85
C ASN A 233 -8.70 12.77 9.83
N LEU A 234 -8.15 13.89 10.30
CA LEU A 234 -8.06 15.15 9.56
C LEU A 234 -7.28 14.98 8.26
N TYR A 235 -6.23 14.15 8.24
CA TYR A 235 -5.49 13.88 7.02
C TYR A 235 -6.39 13.26 5.94
N ALA A 236 -7.15 12.21 6.28
CA ALA A 236 -8.02 11.55 5.32
C ALA A 236 -9.11 12.49 4.80
N LEU A 237 -9.80 13.20 5.71
CA LEU A 237 -10.88 14.12 5.37
C LEU A 237 -10.38 15.29 4.52
N LEU A 238 -9.29 15.95 4.93
CA LEU A 238 -8.74 17.08 4.20
C LEU A 238 -8.16 16.66 2.85
N THR A 239 -7.58 15.47 2.75
CA THR A 239 -7.06 14.94 1.48
C THR A 239 -8.21 14.70 0.49
N LEU A 240 -9.33 14.11 0.92
CA LEU A 240 -10.50 13.93 0.06
C LEU A 240 -11.11 15.27 -0.39
N VAL A 241 -11.21 16.25 0.51
CA VAL A 241 -11.67 17.60 0.17
C VAL A 241 -10.72 18.26 -0.82
N MET A 242 -9.42 18.18 -0.58
CA MET A 242 -8.38 18.72 -1.46
C MET A 242 -8.42 18.06 -2.84
N LEU A 243 -8.62 16.74 -2.89
CA LEU A 243 -8.74 15.97 -4.13
C LEU A 243 -9.95 16.40 -4.96
N ILE A 244 -11.12 16.58 -4.32
CA ILE A 244 -12.31 17.13 -4.97
C ILE A 244 -12.03 18.54 -5.49
N GLY A 245 -11.41 19.40 -4.66
CA GLY A 245 -11.06 20.77 -5.01
C GLY A 245 -10.12 20.87 -6.21
N VAL A 246 -9.01 20.14 -6.20
CA VAL A 246 -8.02 20.07 -7.30
C VAL A 246 -8.67 19.59 -8.59
N THR A 247 -9.55 18.59 -8.51
CA THR A 247 -10.23 18.01 -9.67
C THR A 247 -11.26 18.98 -10.29
N LEU A 248 -12.08 19.62 -9.46
CA LEU A 248 -13.15 20.53 -9.92
C LEU A 248 -12.60 21.90 -10.35
N LEU A 249 -11.71 22.49 -9.56
CA LEU A 249 -11.11 23.81 -9.83
C LEU A 249 -10.02 23.75 -10.90
N ARG A 250 -9.56 22.55 -11.28
CA ARG A 250 -8.46 22.32 -12.23
C ARG A 250 -7.16 23.03 -11.83
N VAL A 251 -6.88 23.05 -10.52
CA VAL A 251 -5.68 23.67 -9.97
C VAL A 251 -4.71 22.58 -9.57
N ASP A 252 -3.67 22.41 -10.37
CA ASP A 252 -2.58 21.46 -10.10
C ASP A 252 -1.40 22.17 -9.42
N PHE A 253 -0.74 21.49 -8.48
CA PHE A 253 0.34 22.05 -7.67
C PHE A 253 1.69 21.40 -7.96
N GLY A 254 2.78 22.18 -7.79
CA GLY A 254 4.15 21.67 -7.82
C GLY A 254 4.52 20.90 -9.09
N PRO A 255 5.28 19.79 -8.99
CA PRO A 255 5.65 18.95 -10.12
C PRO A 255 4.46 18.38 -10.88
N MET A 256 3.35 18.07 -10.20
CA MET A 256 2.13 17.54 -10.82
C MET A 256 1.59 18.49 -11.89
N LYS A 257 1.63 19.81 -11.65
CA LYS A 257 1.25 20.82 -12.66
C LYS A 257 2.07 20.72 -13.94
N THR A 258 3.37 20.48 -13.80
CA THR A 258 4.27 20.34 -14.95
C THR A 258 3.94 19.08 -15.75
N HIS A 259 3.73 17.96 -15.07
CA HIS A 259 3.31 16.70 -15.68
C HIS A 259 1.95 16.83 -16.39
N GLU A 260 1.00 17.54 -15.80
CA GLU A 260 -0.32 17.83 -16.40
C GLU A 260 -0.22 18.71 -17.64
N MET A 261 0.58 19.78 -17.60
CA MET A 261 0.79 20.66 -18.76
C MET A 261 1.45 19.92 -19.93
N ASN A 262 2.37 19.01 -19.65
CA ASN A 262 3.01 18.18 -20.65
C ASN A 262 2.07 17.11 -21.22
N ALA A 263 1.21 16.50 -20.37
CA ALA A 263 0.19 15.56 -20.84
C ALA A 263 -0.80 16.21 -21.82
N ILE A 264 -1.19 17.47 -21.57
CA ILE A 264 -2.01 18.25 -22.52
C ILE A 264 -1.30 18.40 -23.88
N LYS A 265 0.02 18.60 -23.87
CA LYS A 265 0.87 18.68 -25.07
C LYS A 265 1.13 17.32 -25.74
N GLY A 266 0.66 16.21 -25.16
CA GLY A 266 0.78 14.86 -25.69
C GLY A 266 1.88 14.00 -25.06
N ASP A 267 2.60 14.53 -24.06
CA ASP A 267 3.60 13.76 -23.31
C ASP A 267 3.01 13.27 -21.97
N LEU A 268 2.53 12.03 -21.96
CA LEU A 268 2.00 11.36 -20.77
C LEU A 268 3.10 10.80 -19.87
N PHE A 269 4.33 10.62 -20.37
CA PHE A 269 5.45 9.91 -19.74
C PHE A 269 6.54 10.87 -19.25
N THR A 270 6.11 11.86 -18.48
CA THR A 270 6.93 13.01 -18.13
C THR A 270 7.87 12.77 -16.94
N THR A 271 7.98 11.53 -16.47
CA THR A 271 8.89 11.13 -15.40
C THR A 271 10.22 10.62 -15.99
N PRO A 272 11.37 10.88 -15.34
CA PRO A 272 12.69 10.50 -15.88
C PRO A 272 12.86 9.00 -16.19
N GLY A 273 12.12 8.13 -15.49
CA GLY A 273 12.17 6.68 -15.70
C GLY A 273 11.21 6.14 -16.75
N ARG A 274 10.32 6.98 -17.31
CA ARG A 274 9.28 6.63 -18.30
C ARG A 274 8.70 5.20 -18.16
N PRO A 275 8.25 4.80 -16.96
CA PRO A 275 7.75 3.45 -16.77
C PRO A 275 6.56 3.23 -17.72
N TYR A 276 6.55 2.07 -18.38
CA TYR A 276 5.53 1.64 -19.35
C TYR A 276 5.53 2.34 -20.72
N GLU A 277 6.59 3.08 -21.12
CA GLU A 277 6.73 3.59 -22.51
C GLU A 277 6.72 2.43 -23.54
N ASP A 278 7.27 1.27 -23.17
CA ASP A 278 7.31 0.07 -24.02
C ASP A 278 6.17 -0.93 -23.78
N ASN A 279 5.24 -0.67 -22.84
CA ASN A 279 4.13 -1.59 -22.50
C ASN A 279 2.87 -1.34 -23.35
N GLU A 280 3.04 -0.86 -24.58
CA GLU A 280 1.95 -0.44 -25.49
C GLU A 280 1.25 -1.58 -26.24
N GLU A 281 1.55 -2.85 -25.95
CA GLU A 281 0.69 -3.93 -26.44
C GLU A 281 -0.57 -4.03 -25.57
N GLU A 282 -1.50 -3.09 -25.78
CA GLU A 282 -2.91 -3.37 -25.50
C GLU A 282 -3.28 -4.60 -26.32
N VAL A 283 -3.47 -5.73 -25.64
CA VAL A 283 -4.03 -6.94 -26.25
C VAL A 283 -5.48 -6.65 -26.60
N VAL A 284 -5.71 -6.02 -27.75
CA VAL A 284 -7.05 -5.76 -28.29
C VAL A 284 -7.56 -7.07 -28.87
N LYS A 285 -8.20 -7.89 -28.04
CA LYS A 285 -9.06 -8.97 -28.52
C LYS A 285 -10.35 -8.38 -29.08
N GLU A 286 -10.74 -8.79 -30.29
CA GLU A 286 -11.97 -8.34 -30.95
C GLU A 286 -13.23 -8.63 -30.13
N ASN A 287 -13.22 -9.71 -29.35
CA ASN A 287 -14.32 -10.11 -28.46
C ASN A 287 -14.06 -9.68 -27.00
N SER A 288 -13.71 -8.43 -26.71
CA SER A 288 -13.54 -7.94 -25.32
C SER A 288 -14.77 -7.15 -24.83
N HIS A 289 -15.22 -7.40 -23.60
CA HIS A 289 -16.44 -6.86 -23.01
C HIS A 289 -16.13 -6.19 -21.68
N VAL A 290 -16.92 -5.17 -21.33
CA VAL A 290 -16.80 -4.46 -20.06
C VAL A 290 -17.02 -5.39 -18.86
N LEU A 291 -17.88 -6.40 -19.03
CA LEU A 291 -18.15 -7.41 -18.00
C LEU A 291 -16.90 -8.21 -17.63
N ASP A 292 -15.93 -8.35 -18.54
CA ASP A 292 -14.68 -9.06 -18.25
C ASP A 292 -13.88 -8.40 -17.14
N LEU A 293 -14.09 -7.11 -16.92
CA LEU A 293 -13.41 -6.35 -15.88
C LEU A 293 -14.31 -6.16 -14.66
N ILE A 294 -15.58 -5.78 -14.87
CA ILE A 294 -16.50 -5.49 -13.77
C ILE A 294 -16.81 -6.75 -12.96
N LEU A 295 -17.03 -7.88 -13.62
CA LEU A 295 -17.48 -9.10 -12.95
C LEU A 295 -16.41 -9.67 -12.01
N PRO A 296 -15.13 -9.86 -12.42
CA PRO A 296 -14.07 -10.28 -11.48
C PRO A 296 -13.86 -9.31 -10.32
N VAL A 297 -13.92 -8.00 -10.56
CA VAL A 297 -13.75 -6.99 -9.50
C VAL A 297 -14.91 -7.05 -8.50
N ALA A 298 -16.15 -7.18 -8.98
CA ALA A 298 -17.32 -7.32 -8.12
C ALA A 298 -17.28 -8.62 -7.30
N VAL A 299 -16.89 -9.74 -7.92
CA VAL A 299 -16.67 -11.01 -7.22
C VAL A 299 -15.59 -10.86 -6.16
N LEU A 300 -14.50 -10.16 -6.44
CA LEU A 300 -13.44 -9.90 -5.45
C LEU A 300 -13.94 -9.14 -4.24
N ILE A 301 -14.65 -8.02 -4.46
CA ILE A 301 -15.20 -7.22 -3.35
C ILE A 301 -16.13 -8.08 -2.49
N ILE A 302 -17.06 -8.80 -3.13
CA ILE A 302 -18.03 -9.64 -2.41
C ILE A 302 -17.33 -10.78 -1.69
N SER A 303 -16.43 -11.50 -2.35
CA SER A 303 -15.70 -12.63 -1.78
C SER A 303 -14.79 -12.20 -0.63
N CYS A 304 -14.12 -11.06 -0.70
CA CYS A 304 -13.34 -10.53 0.41
C CYS A 304 -14.22 -10.16 1.60
N ILE A 305 -15.34 -9.45 1.38
CA ILE A 305 -16.27 -9.09 2.47
C ILE A 305 -16.83 -10.36 3.13
N VAL A 306 -17.28 -11.34 2.34
CA VAL A 306 -17.81 -12.61 2.85
C VAL A 306 -16.75 -13.39 3.62
N ALA A 307 -15.52 -13.44 3.11
CA ALA A 307 -14.41 -14.13 3.78
C ALA A 307 -14.01 -13.43 5.09
N MET A 308 -13.98 -12.10 5.13
CA MET A 308 -13.70 -11.35 6.35
C MET A 308 -14.76 -11.64 7.43
N ILE A 309 -16.06 -11.52 7.12
CA ILE A 309 -17.11 -11.85 8.11
C ILE A 309 -17.12 -13.33 8.48
N TYR A 310 -16.71 -14.22 7.57
CA TYR A 310 -16.54 -15.65 7.85
C TYR A 310 -15.45 -15.88 8.90
N THR A 311 -14.27 -15.27 8.73
CA THR A 311 -13.19 -15.38 9.72
C THR A 311 -13.56 -14.78 11.08
N GLY A 312 -14.43 -13.77 11.09
CA GLY A 312 -14.99 -13.19 12.31
C GLY A 312 -16.14 -13.97 12.96
N GLY A 313 -16.49 -15.15 12.45
CA GLY A 313 -17.48 -16.02 13.07
C GLY A 313 -18.94 -15.67 12.79
N PHE A 314 -19.25 -14.88 11.75
CA PHE A 314 -20.62 -14.50 11.40
C PHE A 314 -21.54 -15.73 11.24
N PHE A 315 -21.04 -16.78 10.58
CA PHE A 315 -21.76 -18.04 10.38
C PHE A 315 -21.85 -18.91 11.64
N SER A 316 -21.14 -18.54 12.71
CA SER A 316 -21.20 -19.16 14.04
C SER A 316 -22.13 -18.42 15.00
N GLY A 317 -22.81 -17.36 14.55
CA GLY A 317 -23.86 -16.66 15.30
C GLY A 317 -23.50 -15.27 15.81
N THR A 318 -22.32 -14.73 15.46
CA THR A 318 -21.96 -13.34 15.78
C THR A 318 -22.68 -12.34 14.88
N SER A 319 -22.91 -11.14 15.37
CA SER A 319 -23.54 -10.08 14.57
C SER A 319 -22.60 -9.63 13.43
N PHE A 320 -23.15 -9.07 12.35
CA PHE A 320 -22.35 -8.62 11.20
C PHE A 320 -21.20 -7.67 11.59
N VAL A 321 -21.50 -6.69 12.45
CA VAL A 321 -20.53 -5.67 12.88
C VAL A 321 -19.44 -6.29 13.75
N GLU A 322 -19.81 -7.18 14.66
CA GLU A 322 -18.88 -7.87 15.55
C GLU A 322 -17.99 -8.84 14.77
N ALA A 323 -18.57 -9.61 13.85
CA ALA A 323 -17.81 -10.47 12.95
C ALA A 323 -16.82 -9.67 12.11
N PHE A 324 -17.23 -8.54 11.54
CA PHE A 324 -16.32 -7.73 10.77
C PHE A 324 -15.21 -7.12 11.65
N SER A 325 -15.54 -6.69 12.86
CA SER A 325 -14.57 -6.10 13.80
C SER A 325 -13.54 -7.10 14.30
N GLY A 326 -13.94 -8.36 14.48
CA GLY A 326 -13.09 -9.47 14.91
C GLY A 326 -12.52 -10.30 13.76
N CYS A 327 -12.60 -9.82 12.51
CA CYS A 327 -12.11 -10.58 11.38
C CYS A 327 -10.58 -10.66 11.32
N ASP A 328 -10.09 -11.73 10.70
CA ASP A 328 -8.70 -11.84 10.29
C ASP A 328 -8.60 -11.31 8.86
N ALA A 329 -8.11 -10.08 8.70
CA ALA A 329 -8.01 -9.45 7.39
C ALA A 329 -7.05 -10.22 6.46
N SER A 330 -5.96 -10.79 6.99
CA SER A 330 -5.01 -11.55 6.17
C SER A 330 -5.66 -12.79 5.57
N VAL A 331 -6.28 -13.63 6.39
CA VAL A 331 -6.97 -14.84 5.96
C VAL A 331 -8.18 -14.50 5.08
N GLY A 332 -8.96 -13.47 5.46
CA GLY A 332 -10.12 -13.02 4.70
C GLY A 332 -9.76 -12.58 3.27
N LEU A 333 -8.72 -11.78 3.11
CA LEU A 333 -8.25 -11.32 1.81
C LEU A 333 -7.69 -12.48 0.97
N VAL A 334 -6.94 -13.41 1.55
CA VAL A 334 -6.42 -14.60 0.83
C VAL A 334 -7.56 -15.46 0.30
N LEU A 335 -8.56 -15.78 1.14
CA LEU A 335 -9.71 -16.58 0.73
C LEU A 335 -10.52 -15.87 -0.35
N GLY A 336 -10.77 -14.57 -0.18
CA GLY A 336 -11.48 -13.75 -1.16
C GLY A 336 -10.76 -13.69 -2.51
N GLY A 337 -9.44 -13.49 -2.48
CA GLY A 337 -8.56 -13.51 -3.66
C GLY A 337 -8.56 -14.85 -4.37
N ALA A 338 -8.47 -15.96 -3.63
CA ALA A 338 -8.47 -17.32 -4.19
C ALA A 338 -9.80 -17.65 -4.89
N VAL A 339 -10.94 -17.40 -4.24
CA VAL A 339 -12.27 -17.61 -4.83
C VAL A 339 -12.42 -16.81 -6.12
N THR A 340 -11.99 -15.55 -6.10
CA THR A 340 -12.06 -14.66 -7.26
C THR A 340 -11.20 -15.14 -8.41
N LEU A 341 -9.97 -15.57 -8.13
CA LEU A 341 -9.08 -16.11 -9.16
C LEU A 341 -9.67 -17.34 -9.83
N VAL A 342 -10.19 -18.29 -9.04
CA VAL A 342 -10.85 -19.50 -9.56
C VAL A 342 -12.06 -19.12 -10.43
N PHE A 343 -12.92 -18.24 -9.92
CA PHE A 343 -14.07 -17.74 -10.66
C PHE A 343 -13.64 -17.09 -11.98
N THR A 344 -12.65 -16.20 -11.95
CA THR A 344 -12.18 -15.45 -13.12
C THR A 344 -11.58 -16.39 -14.16
N PHE A 345 -10.83 -17.39 -13.72
CA PHE A 345 -10.24 -18.40 -14.59
C PHE A 345 -11.34 -19.21 -15.31
N ILE A 346 -12.34 -19.70 -14.57
CA ILE A 346 -13.48 -20.43 -15.14
C ILE A 346 -14.25 -19.54 -16.12
N TYR A 347 -14.57 -18.31 -15.70
CA TYR A 347 -15.30 -17.35 -16.52
C TYR A 347 -14.60 -17.06 -17.86
N TYR A 348 -13.28 -16.84 -17.83
CA TYR A 348 -12.51 -16.61 -19.05
C TYR A 348 -12.28 -17.87 -19.88
N MET A 349 -12.27 -19.05 -19.29
CA MET A 349 -12.21 -20.31 -20.06
C MET A 349 -13.52 -20.63 -20.79
N MET A 350 -14.65 -20.24 -20.22
CA MET A 350 -15.99 -20.52 -20.78
C MET A 350 -16.36 -19.58 -21.94
N ARG A 351 -15.54 -18.57 -22.23
CA ARG A 351 -15.81 -17.51 -23.19
C ARG A 351 -14.93 -17.62 -24.42
#